data_AF-A0A8T5Y4K3-F1
#
_entry.id   AF-A0A8T5Y4K3-F1
#
_cell.length_a   1.000
_cell.length_b   1.000
_cell.length_c   1.000
_cell.angle_alpha   90.00
_cell.angle_beta   90.00
_cell.angle_gamma   90.00
#
_symmetry.space_group_name_H-M   'P 1'
#
loop_
_entity.id
_entity.type
_entity.pdbx_description
1 polymer ?
#
loop_
_entity_poly.entity_id
_entity_poly.type
_entity_poly.pdbx_seq_one_letter_code
_entity_poly.pdbx_strand_id
1 'polypeptide(L)' 'MGFNKIVSVDNTGLLESARAKLRKLARETVFYEDYPDTNQEIIARIGDADGVLVSWNTPIDREVIATVATSST' A
#
# COMPACT_ATOMS: atom_id res chain seq x y z
N MET A 1 -2.10 -20.21 -0.76
CA MET A 1 -1.94 -19.04 -1.65
C MET A 1 -2.56 -17.84 -0.95
N GLY A 2 -1.78 -16.78 -0.81
CA GLY A 2 -2.18 -15.50 -0.24
C GLY A 2 -1.17 -14.45 -0.71
N PHE A 3 -1.42 -13.18 -0.44
CA PHE A 3 -0.45 -12.13 -0.74
C PHE A 3 0.78 -12.32 0.16
N ASN A 4 1.98 -11.99 -0.31
CA ASN A 4 3.14 -11.86 0.58
C ASN A 4 3.00 -10.57 1.38
N LYS A 5 2.73 -9.44 0.73
CA LYS A 5 2.63 -8.14 1.39
C LYS A 5 1.48 -7.27 0.87
N ILE A 6 0.70 -6.71 1.78
CA ILE A 6 -0.30 -5.68 1.50
C ILE A 6 0.08 -4.39 2.23
N VAL A 7 0.01 -3.24 1.56
CA VAL A 7 0.30 -1.94 2.16
C VAL A 7 -0.88 -0.99 1.97
N SER A 8 -1.35 -0.36 3.06
CA SER A 8 -2.16 0.86 2.99
C SER A 8 -1.22 2.05 3.02
N VAL A 9 -0.99 2.72 1.88
CA VAL A 9 0.05 3.76 1.74
C VAL A 9 -0.31 5.06 2.46
N ASP A 10 -1.58 5.24 2.79
CA ASP A 10 -2.11 6.36 3.54
C ASP A 10 -3.16 5.89 4.55
N ASN A 11 -3.69 6.85 5.32
CA ASN A 11 -4.82 6.60 6.20
C ASN A 11 -6.11 6.39 5.40
N THR A 12 -6.48 5.13 5.26
CA THR A 12 -7.68 4.66 4.56
C THR A 12 -8.95 4.63 5.42
N GLY A 13 -8.86 5.02 6.69
CA GLY A 13 -9.99 4.96 7.62
C GLY A 13 -10.46 3.53 7.92
N LEU A 14 -9.64 2.52 7.65
CA LEU A 14 -9.98 1.12 7.88
C LEU A 14 -10.23 0.85 9.36
N LEU A 15 -11.42 0.32 9.65
CA LEU A 15 -11.74 -0.24 10.96
C LEU A 15 -10.78 -1.39 11.28
N GLU A 16 -10.49 -1.58 12.56
CA GLU A 16 -9.59 -2.65 13.03
C GLU A 16 -10.09 -4.04 12.60
N SER A 17 -11.41 -4.24 12.48
CA SER A 17 -11.99 -5.49 11.97
C SER A 17 -11.63 -5.78 10.51
N ALA A 18 -11.44 -4.76 9.67
CA ALA A 18 -10.97 -4.91 8.31
C ALA A 18 -9.46 -5.18 8.25
N ARG A 19 -8.66 -4.46 9.07
CA ARG A 19 -7.21 -4.72 9.22
C ARG A 19 -6.94 -6.15 9.67
N ALA A 20 -7.72 -6.66 10.62
CA ALA A 20 -7.65 -8.04 11.08
C ALA A 20 -7.97 -9.07 9.98
N LYS A 21 -8.84 -8.74 9.01
CA LYS A 21 -9.10 -9.60 7.84
C LYS A 21 -7.93 -9.56 6.86
N LEU A 22 -7.37 -8.39 6.59
CA LEU A 22 -6.21 -8.22 5.70
C LEU A 22 -4.98 -8.98 6.22
N ARG A 23 -4.73 -8.95 7.53
CA ARG A 23 -3.67 -9.74 8.19
C ARG A 23 -3.80 -11.26 8.02
N LYS A 24 -5.00 -11.75 7.66
CA LYS A 24 -5.22 -13.17 7.35
C LYS A 24 -5.02 -13.49 5.86
N LEU A 25 -5.07 -12.48 4.99
CA LEU A 25 -4.93 -12.60 3.55
C LEU A 25 -3.48 -12.46 3.07
N ALA A 26 -2.64 -11.80 3.87
CA ALA A 26 -1.23 -11.56 3.56
C ALA A 26 -0.28 -12.05 4.67
N ARG A 27 0.97 -12.35 4.33
CA ARG A 27 2.02 -12.65 5.32
C ARG A 27 2.44 -11.40 6.09
N GLU A 28 2.50 -10.27 5.39
CA GLU A 28 2.80 -8.96 5.94
C GLU A 28 1.72 -7.96 5.57
N THR A 29 1.35 -7.10 6.52
CA THR A 29 0.48 -5.96 6.27
C THR A 29 1.06 -4.70 6.91
N VAL A 30 1.15 -3.61 6.16
CA VAL A 30 1.58 -2.30 6.67
C VAL A 30 0.43 -1.32 6.54
N PHE A 31 0.17 -0.56 7.60
CA PHE A 31 -0.87 0.47 7.62
C PHE A 31 -0.24 1.80 8.05
N TYR A 32 -0.20 2.77 7.14
CA TYR A 32 0.17 4.13 7.47
C TYR A 32 -1.05 4.91 8.00
N GLU A 33 -0.85 5.72 9.03
CA GLU A 33 -1.91 6.52 9.68
C GLU A 33 -1.90 7.99 9.25
N ASP A 34 -0.92 8.37 8.44
CA ASP A 34 -0.71 9.68 7.85
C ASP A 34 -0.94 9.65 6.33
N TYR A 35 -0.66 10.76 5.65
CA TYR A 35 -0.80 10.91 4.20
C TYR A 35 0.57 11.25 3.59
N PRO A 36 1.04 10.50 2.58
CA PRO A 36 2.29 10.82 1.90
C PRO A 36 2.13 12.10 1.06
N ASP A 37 3.19 12.90 1.02
CA ASP A 37 3.17 14.19 0.31
C ASP A 37 3.69 14.09 -1.14
N THR A 38 4.43 13.02 -1.46
CA THR A 38 5.15 12.90 -2.75
C THR A 38 5.04 11.52 -3.39
N ASN A 39 5.16 11.48 -4.71
CA ASN A 39 5.23 10.22 -5.45
C ASN A 39 6.40 9.35 -5.01
N GLN A 40 7.55 9.93 -4.66
CA GLN A 40 8.71 9.20 -4.17
C GLN A 40 8.40 8.49 -2.85
N GLU A 41 7.69 9.16 -1.95
CA GLU A 41 7.24 8.57 -0.70
C GLU A 41 6.22 7.46 -0.94
N ILE A 42 5.24 7.67 -1.83
CA ILE A 42 4.27 6.63 -2.20
C ILE A 42 5.00 5.40 -2.75
N ILE A 43 5.95 5.57 -3.67
CA ILE A 43 6.77 4.48 -4.23
C ILE A 43 7.52 3.75 -3.11
N ALA A 44 8.14 4.48 -2.19
CA ALA A 44 8.87 3.89 -1.06
C ALA A 44 7.93 3.11 -0.10
N ARG A 45 6.72 3.64 0.15
CA ARG A 45 5.70 2.96 0.97
C ARG A 45 5.20 1.68 0.30
N ILE A 46 4.95 1.71 -1.01
CA ILE A 46 4.53 0.53 -1.78
C ILE A 46 5.64 -0.53 -1.76
N GLY A 47 6.87 -0.15 -2.10
CA GLY A 47 8.01 -1.07 -2.15
C GLY A 47 7.72 -2.32 -2.96
N ASP A 48 7.84 -3.48 -2.31
CA ASP A 48 7.62 -4.83 -2.85
C ASP A 48 6.22 -5.38 -2.60
N ALA A 49 5.24 -4.52 -2.28
CA ALA A 49 3.88 -4.98 -1.99
C ALA A 49 3.19 -5.63 -3.19
N ASP A 50 2.54 -6.77 -2.95
CA ASP A 50 1.69 -7.44 -3.95
C ASP A 50 0.31 -6.76 -4.08
N GLY A 51 -0.09 -5.98 -3.07
CA GLY A 51 -1.37 -5.28 -3.03
C GLY A 51 -1.29 -3.97 -2.27
N VAL A 52 -1.97 -2.94 -2.79
CA VAL A 52 -1.96 -1.59 -2.24
C VAL A 52 -3.38 -1.11 -1.97
N LEU A 53 -3.58 -0.49 -0.81
CA LEU A 53 -4.80 0.22 -0.43
C LEU A 53 -4.51 1.72 -0.37
N VAL A 54 -5.44 2.52 -0.87
CA VAL A 54 -5.34 3.98 -0.99
C VAL A 54 -6.67 4.62 -0.63
N SER A 55 -6.62 5.83 -0.11
CA SER A 55 -7.80 6.68 0.06
C SER A 55 -7.91 7.73 -1.06
N TRP A 56 -8.98 8.52 -1.01
CA TRP A 56 -9.17 9.67 -1.89
C TRP A 56 -8.06 10.74 -1.74
N ASN A 57 -7.40 10.81 -0.58
CA ASN A 57 -6.39 11.82 -0.29
C ASN A 57 -5.07 11.60 -1.03
N THR A 58 -4.79 10.37 -1.46
CA THR A 58 -3.51 10.01 -2.06
C THR A 58 -3.71 9.52 -3.49
N PRO A 59 -3.61 10.42 -4.50
CA PRO A 59 -3.66 10.02 -5.90
C PRO A 59 -2.45 9.17 -6.25
N ILE A 60 -2.69 8.07 -6.97
CA ILE A 60 -1.61 7.22 -7.48
C ILE A 60 -1.37 7.55 -8.95
N ASP A 61 -0.32 8.33 -9.18
CA ASP A 61 0.05 8.75 -10.52
C ASP A 61 0.58 7.59 -11.38
N ARG A 62 0.51 7.78 -12.71
CA ARG A 62 1.07 6.84 -13.68
C ARG A 62 2.55 6.53 -13.40
N GLU A 63 3.33 7.53 -13.03
CA GLU A 63 4.75 7.39 -12.72
C GLU A 63 4.98 6.43 -11.55
N VAL A 64 4.16 6.51 -10.50
CA VAL A 64 4.22 5.63 -9.33
C VAL A 64 4.04 4.17 -9.79
N ILE A 65 2.96 3.88 -10.53
CA ILE A 65 2.67 2.53 -11.03
C ILE A 65 3.79 2.01 -11.95
N ALA A 66 4.28 2.85 -12.86
CA ALA A 66 5.34 2.47 -13.79
C ALA A 66 6.67 2.16 -13.07
N THR A 67 6.97 2.90 -12.00
CA THR A 67 8.21 2.74 -11.23
C THR A 67 8.16 1.48 -10.37
N VAL A 68 7.07 1.25 -9.63
CA VAL A 68 6.95 0.06 -8.78
C VAL A 68 6.89 -1.24 -9.61
N ALA A 69 6.29 -1.20 -10.80
CA ALA A 69 6.22 -2.37 -11.69
C ALA A 69 7.58 -2.77 -12.26
N THR A 70 8.52 -1.85 -12.39
CA THR A 70 9.87 -2.12 -12.93
C THR A 70 10.90 -2.44 -11.85
N SER A 71 10.62 -2.08 -10.60
CA SER A 71 11.54 -2.27 -9.46
C SER A 71 11.56 -3.71 -8.90
N SER A 72 10.61 -4.57 -9.32
CA SER A 72 10.47 -5.95 -8.83
C SER A 72 11.33 -7.00 -9.59
N THR A 73 12.45 -6.58 -10.18
CA THR A 73 13.37 -7.48 -10.93
C THR A 73 14.63 -7.78 -10.13
#